data_AF-A0A3B9EJU6-F1
#
_entry.id   AF-A0A3B9EJU6-F1
#
_cell.length_a   1.000
_cell.length_b   1.000
_cell.length_c   1.000
_cell.angle_alpha   90.00
_cell.angle_beta   90.00
_cell.angle_gamma   90.00
#
_symmetry.space_group_name_H-M   'P 1'
#
loop_
_entity.id
_entity.type
_entity.pdbx_description
1 polymer ?
#
loop_
_entity_poly.entity_id
_entity_poly.type
_entity_poly.pdbx_seq_one_letter_code
_entity_poly.pdbx_strand_id
1 'polypeptide(L)'
;MSRPGLSLLLIAFVASSAATPALADTRFLSFDASDRATQALTRGVTLEVERGWFGATSVKNLFSSTSRGSARFERGGPDQVRSALPQGAA
;
A
#
# COMPACT_ATOMS: atom_id res chain seq x y z
N MET A 1 26.58 -41.83 -14.68
CA MET A 1 26.36 -40.61 -15.49
C MET A 1 25.36 -39.71 -14.78
N SER A 2 25.86 -38.75 -14.01
CA SER A 2 25.04 -37.74 -13.33
C SER A 2 24.39 -36.86 -14.41
N ARG A 3 23.07 -36.71 -14.40
CA ARG A 3 22.33 -35.87 -15.36
C ARG A 3 22.16 -34.47 -14.76
N PRO A 4 23.10 -33.53 -14.98
CA PRO A 4 23.08 -32.22 -14.33
C PRO A 4 21.80 -31.43 -14.62
N GLY A 5 21.20 -31.62 -15.80
CA GLY A 5 19.94 -30.97 -16.16
C GLY A 5 18.74 -31.41 -15.32
N LEU A 6 18.69 -32.67 -14.90
CA LEU A 6 17.60 -33.18 -14.04
C LEU A 6 17.74 -32.60 -12.62
N SER A 7 18.98 -32.53 -12.11
CA SER A 7 19.28 -31.93 -10.82
C SER A 7 18.95 -30.42 -10.82
N LEU A 8 19.26 -29.70 -11.89
CA LEU A 8 18.96 -28.27 -12.01
C LEU A 8 17.44 -28.01 -12.03
N LEU A 9 16.69 -28.84 -12.77
CA LEU A 9 15.22 -28.78 -12.82
C LEU A 9 14.58 -29.05 -11.45
N LEU A 10 15.08 -30.05 -10.72
CA LEU A 10 14.61 -30.37 -9.37
C LEU A 10 14.89 -29.21 -8.39
N ILE A 11 16.06 -28.59 -8.48
CA ILE A 11 16.41 -27.43 -7.65
C ILE A 11 15.48 -26.24 -7.97
N ALA A 12 15.24 -25.95 -9.24
CA ALA A 12 14.34 -24.87 -9.65
C ALA A 12 12.88 -25.11 -9.19
N PHE A 13 12.42 -26.37 -9.23
CA PHE A 13 11.07 -26.75 -8.79
C PHE A 13 10.90 -26.67 -7.26
N VAL A 14 11.93 -27.04 -6.50
CA VAL A 14 11.93 -26.85 -5.04
C VAL A 14 12.01 -25.36 -4.68
N ALA A 15 12.81 -24.58 -5.41
CA ALA A 15 12.92 -23.13 -5.17
C ALA A 15 11.60 -22.38 -5.48
N SER A 16 10.85 -22.78 -6.50
CA SER A 16 9.56 -22.16 -6.83
C SER A 16 8.43 -22.56 -5.88
N SER A 17 8.50 -23.73 -5.24
CA SER A 17 7.50 -24.15 -4.23
C SER A 17 7.73 -23.54 -2.84
N ALA A 18 8.96 -23.10 -2.53
CA ALA A 18 9.27 -22.36 -1.31
C ALA A 18 8.92 -20.86 -1.38
N ALA A 19 8.58 -20.34 -2.58
CA ALA A 19 8.07 -19.00 -2.73
C ALA A 19 6.63 -18.94 -2.21
N THR A 20 6.47 -18.62 -0.92
CA THR A 20 5.17 -18.19 -0.39
C THR A 20 4.64 -17.07 -1.28
N PRO A 21 3.36 -17.10 -1.71
CA PRO A 21 2.79 -15.98 -2.42
C PRO A 21 3.04 -14.74 -1.56
N ALA A 22 3.70 -13.74 -2.15
CA ALA A 22 3.86 -12.45 -1.53
C ALA A 22 2.47 -11.82 -1.48
N LEU A 23 1.70 -12.23 -0.48
CA LEU A 23 0.39 -11.69 -0.15
C LEU A 23 0.62 -10.20 0.11
N ALA A 24 0.06 -9.37 -0.75
CA ALA A 24 -0.03 -7.95 -0.48
C ALA A 24 -0.79 -7.82 0.85
N ASP A 25 -0.07 -7.41 1.90
CA ASP A 25 -0.60 -7.37 3.25
C ASP A 25 -1.41 -6.07 3.39
N THR A 26 -2.73 -6.21 3.37
CA THR A 26 -3.66 -5.10 3.55
C THR A 26 -3.93 -4.89 5.02
N ARG A 27 -3.60 -3.69 5.52
CA ARG A 27 -3.79 -3.30 6.91
C ARG A 27 -4.66 -2.06 7.01
N PHE A 28 -5.47 -2.00 8.06
CA PHE A 28 -6.24 -0.81 8.42
C PHE A 28 -5.56 -0.11 9.59
N LEU A 29 -5.12 1.12 9.37
CA LEU A 29 -4.43 1.94 10.35
C LEU A 29 -5.33 3.10 10.77
N SER A 30 -5.67 3.19 12.06
CA SER A 30 -6.34 4.37 12.61
C SER A 30 -5.34 5.52 12.69
N PHE A 31 -5.73 6.69 12.20
CA PHE A 31 -4.91 7.88 12.32
C PHE A 31 -5.00 8.45 13.74
N ASP A 32 -3.84 8.60 14.40
CA ASP A 32 -3.73 9.24 15.71
C ASP A 32 -2.73 10.38 15.62
N ALA A 33 -3.24 11.61 15.72
CA ALA A 33 -2.41 12.81 15.63
C ALA A 33 -1.83 13.17 17.00
N SER A 34 -0.59 13.66 17.02
CA SER A 34 0.09 14.08 18.25
C SER A 34 -0.49 15.37 18.85
N ASP A 35 -0.97 16.29 18.01
CA ASP A 35 -1.62 17.53 18.44
C ASP A 35 -3.15 17.39 18.48
N ARG A 36 -3.75 18.03 19.49
CA ARG A 36 -5.19 17.95 19.77
C ARG A 36 -6.04 18.60 18.68
N ALA A 37 -5.59 19.69 18.06
CA ALA A 37 -6.36 20.36 17.01
C ALA A 37 -6.42 19.50 15.76
N THR A 38 -5.29 18.92 15.32
CA THR A 38 -5.28 17.95 14.23
C THR A 38 -6.11 16.73 14.58
N GLN A 39 -5.95 16.18 15.78
CA GLN A 39 -6.71 15.02 16.24
C GLN A 39 -8.22 15.27 16.25
N ALA A 40 -8.67 16.49 16.57
CA ALA A 40 -10.08 16.87 16.54
C ALA A 40 -10.63 16.90 15.10
N LEU A 41 -9.82 17.36 14.14
CA LEU A 41 -10.20 17.43 12.72
C LEU A 41 -10.19 16.07 12.03
N THR A 42 -9.26 15.19 12.43
CA THR A 42 -9.08 13.86 11.84
C THR A 42 -9.66 12.76 12.74
N ARG A 43 -10.44 13.11 13.76
CA ARG A 43 -10.96 12.15 14.72
C ARG A 43 -11.82 11.15 13.97
N GLY A 44 -11.37 9.91 13.97
CA GLY A 44 -12.00 8.85 13.23
C GLY A 44 -11.72 8.86 11.73
N VAL A 45 -10.44 8.86 11.37
CA VAL A 45 -9.99 8.52 10.02
C VAL A 45 -9.21 7.21 10.08
N THR A 46 -9.54 6.27 9.20
CA THR A 46 -8.84 4.99 9.04
C THR A 46 -8.30 4.88 7.63
N LEU A 47 -7.02 4.54 7.50
CA LEU A 47 -6.34 4.32 6.22
C LEU A 47 -6.25 2.84 5.92
N GLU A 48 -6.66 2.44 4.73
CA GLU A 48 -6.32 1.14 4.16
C GLU A 48 -4.98 1.24 3.45
N VAL A 49 -4.02 0.47 3.92
CA VAL A 49 -2.65 0.47 3.45
C VAL A 49 -2.30 -0.91 2.94
N GLU A 50 -1.78 -0.96 1.72
CA GLU A 50 -1.26 -2.17 1.11
C GLU A 50 0.26 -2.15 1.16
N ARG A 51 0.85 -3.22 1.70
CA ARG A 51 2.29 -3.45 1.64
C ARG A 51 2.61 -4.41 0.50
N GLY A 52 3.27 -3.87 -0.52
CA GLY A 52 3.75 -4.59 -1.69
C GLY A 52 5.17 -5.14 -1.52
N TRP A 53 5.72 -5.60 -2.64
CA TRP A 53 7.05 -6.20 -2.69
C TRP A 53 8.14 -5.21 -2.27
N PHE A 54 9.21 -5.73 -1.67
CA PHE A 54 10.34 -4.92 -1.19
C PHE A 54 9.98 -3.85 -0.14
N GLY A 55 8.88 -4.02 0.59
CA GLY A 55 8.45 -3.07 1.62
C GLY A 55 7.77 -1.81 1.06
N ALA A 56 7.50 -1.77 -0.25
CA ALA A 56 6.70 -0.71 -0.85
C ALA A 56 5.36 -0.60 -0.12
N THR A 57 5.01 0.61 0.33
CA THR A 57 3.76 0.85 1.07
C THR A 57 2.91 1.85 0.29
N SER A 58 1.66 1.49 0.03
CA SER A 58 0.71 2.34 -0.70
C SER A 58 -0.58 2.48 0.08
N VAL A 59 -1.11 3.69 0.17
CA VAL A 59 -2.46 3.93 0.71
C VAL A 59 -3.47 3.71 -0.41
N LYS A 60 -4.57 3.02 -0.13
CA LYS A 60 -5.64 2.71 -1.09
C LYS A 60 -6.92 3.47 -0.81
N ASN A 61 -7.39 3.46 0.43
CA ASN A 61 -8.64 4.11 0.81
C ASN A 61 -8.47 4.86 2.14
N LEU A 62 -9.24 5.91 2.29
CA LEU A 62 -9.48 6.65 3.53
C LEU A 62 -10.93 6.44 3.92
N PHE A 63 -11.17 5.99 5.13
CA PHE A 63 -12.50 5.84 5.70
C PHE A 63 -12.69 6.86 6.81
N SER A 64 -13.84 7.52 6.82
CA SER A 64 -14.28 8.22 8.01
C SER A 64 -15.00 7.21 8.91
N SER A 65 -14.61 7.16 10.19
CA SER A 65 -15.31 6.41 11.23
C SER A 65 -16.25 7.28 12.06
N THR A 66 -16.22 8.61 11.88
CA THR A 66 -17.19 9.56 12.45
C THR A 66 -18.33 9.90 11.50
N SER A 67 -18.11 9.80 10.20
CA SER A 67 -19.13 10.00 9.16
C SER A 67 -19.11 8.81 8.21
N ARG A 68 -20.26 8.34 7.73
CA ARG A 68 -20.32 7.17 6.83
C ARG A 68 -19.85 7.58 5.43
N GLY A 69 -18.54 7.58 5.22
CA GLY A 69 -17.92 8.01 3.96
C GLY A 69 -16.52 7.44 3.76
N SER A 70 -16.13 7.32 2.49
CA SER A 70 -14.80 6.85 2.09
C SER A 70 -14.29 7.64 0.88
N ALA A 71 -12.98 7.87 0.85
CA ALA A 71 -12.28 8.42 -0.31
C ALA A 71 -11.25 7.41 -0.81
N ARG A 72 -11.13 7.27 -2.13
CA ARG A 72 -10.14 6.40 -2.77
C ARG A 72 -8.91 7.22 -3.14
N PHE A 73 -7.73 6.66 -2.90
CA PHE A 73 -6.48 7.20 -3.43
C PHE A 73 -6.20 6.59 -4.79
N GLU A 74 -6.04 7.46 -5.78
CA GLU A 74 -5.63 7.08 -7.12
C GLU A 74 -4.27 7.74 -7.42
N ARG A 75 -3.36 6.96 -8.00
CA ARG A 75 -2.05 7.48 -8.36
C ARG A 75 -2.20 8.33 -9.62
N GLY A 76 -2.07 9.63 -9.46
CA GLY A 76 -2.05 10.57 -10.58
C GLY A 76 -0.68 10.84 -11.16
N GLY A 77 -0.66 11.36 -12.38
CA GLY A 77 0.53 11.93 -13.02
C GLY A 77 0.79 13.39 -12.61
N PRO A 78 1.90 14.00 -13.07
CA PRO A 78 2.28 15.37 -12.70
C PRO A 78 1.19 16.41 -12.95
N ASP A 79 0.45 16.28 -14.06
CA ASP A 79 -0.61 17.24 -14.40
C ASP A 79 -1.83 17.13 -13.48
N GLN A 80 -2.14 15.93 -12.99
CA GLN A 80 -3.21 15.72 -12.01
C GLN A 80 -2.83 16.37 -10.66
N VAL A 81 -1.56 16.24 -10.26
CA VAL A 81 -1.05 16.93 -9.06
C VAL A 81 -1.17 18.44 -9.24
N ARG A 82 -0.70 18.99 -10.36
CA ARG A 82 -0.80 20.44 -10.65
C ARG A 82 -2.24 20.94 -10.63
N SER A 83 -3.19 20.15 -11.15
CA SER A 83 -4.61 20.54 -11.14
C SER A 83 -5.25 20.58 -9.75
N ALA A 84 -4.72 19.81 -8.79
CA ALA A 84 -5.20 19.79 -7.42
C ALA A 84 -4.59 20.91 -6.56
N LEU A 85 -3.52 21.55 -7.05
CA LEU A 85 -2.83 22.60 -6.32
C LEU A 85 -3.46 23.99 -6.57
N PRO A 86 -3.34 24.92 -5.60
CA PRO A 86 -3.71 26.31 -5.81
C PRO A 86 -2.90 26.96 -6.95
N GLN A 87 -3.48 27.96 -7.61
CA GLN A 87 -2.80 28.72 -8.66
C GLN A 87 -1.49 29.33 -8.12
N GLY A 88 -0.38 29.07 -8.81
CA GLY A 88 0.95 29.58 -8.44
C GLY A 88 1.76 28.70 -7.47
N ALA A 89 1.24 27.55 -7.05
CA ALA A 89 2.04 26.55 -6.35
C ALA A 89 3.06 25.90 -7.31
N ALA A 90 4.34 25.86 -6.91
CA ALA A 90 5.45 25.28 -7.67
C ALA A 90 5.80 23.87 -7.18
#